data_AF-Q2CE51-F1
#
_entry.id   AF-Q2CE51-F1
#
_cell.length_a   1.000
_cell.length_b   1.000
_cell.length_c   1.000
_cell.angle_alpha   90.00
_cell.angle_beta   90.00
_cell.angle_gamma   90.00
#
_symmetry.space_group_name_H-M   'P 1'
#
loop_
_entity.id
_entity.type
_entity.pdbx_description
1 polymer ?
#
loop_
_entity_poly.entity_id
_entity_poly.type
_entity_poly.pdbx_seq_one_letter_code
_entity_poly.pdbx_strand_id
1 'polypeptide(L)'
;MSLYALDGIRPEIDDTAWIAPGAHVLGRVVLEADTSVWFCATLRGDNEPIVVGQGSNIQENCVLHTDMGFPLTIGRGCTIGHKAMLHGCTIGDNSLVGMGATVLNGAKIGCDCLIGAGALVTEGKEIPDGSLVIGAPAKVVRSLDAEAVEGLRQSALHYQENARRFRKGLTAL
;
A
#
# COMPACT_ATOMS: atom_id res chain seq x y z
N MET A 1 14.15 -4.31 -15.50
CA MET A 1 12.97 -5.19 -15.58
C MET A 1 12.32 -5.20 -14.22
N SER A 2 11.02 -4.89 -14.13
CA SER A 2 10.29 -4.73 -12.87
C SER A 2 9.01 -5.58 -12.78
N LEU A 3 8.65 -6.28 -13.87
CA LEU A 3 7.40 -7.02 -14.03
C LEU A 3 7.66 -8.47 -14.42
N TYR A 4 6.98 -9.41 -13.78
CA TYR A 4 7.17 -10.84 -14.02
C TYR A 4 5.84 -11.58 -14.06
N ALA A 5 5.74 -12.55 -14.98
CA ALA A 5 4.68 -13.54 -14.95
C ALA A 5 5.14 -14.77 -14.16
N LEU A 6 4.22 -15.42 -13.46
CA LEU A 6 4.43 -16.71 -12.79
C LEU A 6 3.32 -17.66 -13.26
N ASP A 7 3.71 -18.83 -13.77
CA ASP A 7 2.77 -19.85 -14.28
C ASP A 7 1.74 -19.32 -15.28
N GLY A 8 2.16 -18.40 -16.15
CA GLY A 8 1.31 -17.76 -17.15
C GLY A 8 0.43 -16.62 -16.64
N ILE A 9 0.42 -16.36 -15.33
CA ILE A 9 -0.32 -15.27 -14.70
C ILE A 9 0.56 -14.02 -14.67
N ARG A 10 0.04 -12.91 -15.20
CA ARG A 10 0.74 -11.62 -15.25
C ARG A 10 -0.02 -10.55 -14.45
N PRO A 11 0.67 -9.52 -13.94
CA PRO A 11 0.01 -8.37 -13.34
C PRO A 11 -0.93 -7.67 -14.32
N GLU A 12 -2.04 -7.16 -13.80
CA GLU A 12 -2.97 -6.25 -14.47
C GLU A 12 -2.65 -4.82 -14.02
N ILE A 13 -2.21 -3.98 -14.96
CA ILE A 13 -1.65 -2.66 -14.64
C ILE A 13 -2.35 -1.63 -15.51
N ASP A 14 -2.96 -0.62 -14.88
CA ASP A 14 -3.52 0.52 -15.59
C ASP A 14 -2.42 1.36 -16.26
N ASP A 15 -2.72 1.90 -17.45
CA ASP A 15 -1.77 2.71 -18.24
C ASP A 15 -1.26 3.95 -17.48
N THR A 16 -2.03 4.44 -16.51
CA THR A 16 -1.66 5.60 -15.70
C THR A 16 -0.83 5.24 -14.47
N ALA A 17 -0.69 3.95 -14.11
CA ALA A 17 0.12 3.50 -12.98
C ALA A 17 1.64 3.66 -13.23
N TRP A 18 2.37 4.15 -12.23
CA TRP A 18 3.82 4.33 -12.31
C TRP A 18 4.57 3.29 -11.49
N ILE A 19 5.56 2.63 -12.10
CA ILE A 19 6.37 1.61 -11.43
C ILE A 19 7.83 2.00 -11.58
N ALA A 20 8.51 2.20 -10.45
CA ALA A 20 9.91 2.57 -10.42
C ALA A 20 10.81 1.46 -11.00
N PRO A 21 11.94 1.83 -11.65
CA PRO A 21 13.02 0.89 -11.90
C PRO A 21 13.48 0.22 -10.60
N GLY A 22 13.59 -1.11 -10.59
CA GLY A 22 14.00 -1.87 -9.41
C GLY A 22 12.88 -2.20 -8.42
N ALA A 23 11.64 -1.77 -8.66
CA ALA A 23 10.48 -2.43 -8.04
C ALA A 23 10.25 -3.81 -8.66
N HIS A 24 9.67 -4.74 -7.92
CA HIS A 24 9.34 -6.09 -8.38
C HIS A 24 7.84 -6.35 -8.21
N VAL A 25 7.11 -6.49 -9.31
CA VAL A 25 5.68 -6.78 -9.33
C VAL A 25 5.44 -8.05 -10.13
N LEU A 26 4.80 -9.06 -9.54
CA LEU A 26 4.65 -10.36 -10.20
C LEU A 26 3.37 -11.11 -9.84
N GLY A 27 2.90 -11.93 -10.79
CA GLY A 27 1.75 -12.82 -10.60
C GLY A 27 0.43 -12.06 -10.53
N ARG A 28 -0.43 -12.44 -9.57
CA ARG A 28 -1.80 -11.93 -9.35
C ARG A 28 -1.80 -10.56 -8.68
N VAL A 29 -1.25 -9.55 -9.35
CA VAL A 29 -1.24 -8.16 -8.86
C VAL A 29 -2.12 -7.30 -9.76
N VAL A 30 -2.99 -6.50 -9.15
CA VAL A 30 -3.79 -5.47 -9.83
C VAL A 30 -3.35 -4.11 -9.34
N LEU A 31 -2.94 -3.25 -10.26
CA LEU A 31 -2.62 -1.84 -10.02
C LEU A 31 -3.64 -0.97 -10.77
N GLU A 32 -4.54 -0.33 -10.03
CA GLU A 32 -5.54 0.58 -10.61
C GLU A 32 -4.93 1.91 -11.07
N ALA A 33 -5.76 2.78 -11.65
CA ALA A 33 -5.36 4.07 -12.18
C ALA A 33 -4.65 4.96 -11.15
N ASP A 34 -3.71 5.77 -11.62
CA ASP A 34 -2.89 6.72 -10.85
C ASP A 34 -2.11 6.09 -9.66
N THR A 35 -2.02 4.76 -9.57
CA THR A 35 -1.22 4.11 -8.54
C THR A 35 0.28 4.31 -8.78
N SER A 36 1.07 4.20 -7.71
CA SER A 36 2.53 4.27 -7.83
C SER A 36 3.25 3.24 -6.96
N VAL A 37 4.21 2.53 -7.54
CA VAL A 37 5.07 1.57 -6.85
C VAL A 37 6.51 2.06 -6.93
N TRP A 38 7.10 2.32 -5.77
CA TRP A 38 8.38 3.01 -5.64
C TRP A 38 9.55 2.05 -5.49
N PHE A 39 10.77 2.61 -5.50
CA PHE A 39 12.01 1.86 -5.65
C PHE A 39 12.15 0.71 -4.64
N CYS A 40 12.58 -0.46 -5.13
CA CYS A 40 12.83 -1.65 -4.33
C CYS A 40 11.59 -2.24 -3.62
N ALA A 41 10.38 -1.75 -3.89
CA ALA A 41 9.15 -2.39 -3.41
C ALA A 41 8.95 -3.75 -4.09
N THR A 42 8.47 -4.75 -3.34
CA THR A 42 8.15 -6.08 -3.85
C THR A 42 6.69 -6.42 -3.60
N LEU A 43 5.94 -6.65 -4.68
CA LEU A 43 4.56 -7.13 -4.68
C LEU A 43 4.57 -8.53 -5.29
N ARG A 44 4.47 -9.55 -4.43
CA ARG A 44 4.54 -10.95 -4.84
C ARG A 44 3.16 -11.61 -4.72
N GLY A 45 2.42 -11.63 -5.83
CA GLY A 45 1.09 -12.23 -5.93
C GLY A 45 1.14 -13.68 -6.43
N ASP A 46 1.86 -14.55 -5.73
CA ASP A 46 2.01 -15.97 -6.08
C ASP A 46 1.00 -16.89 -5.37
N ASN A 47 0.40 -16.44 -4.26
CA ASN A 47 -0.66 -17.17 -3.54
C ASN A 47 -2.05 -16.59 -3.87
N GLU A 48 -2.41 -15.49 -3.20
CA GLU A 48 -3.68 -14.78 -3.38
C GLU A 48 -3.47 -13.46 -4.14
N PRO A 49 -4.56 -12.85 -4.66
CA PRO A 49 -4.48 -11.56 -5.30
C PRO A 49 -3.97 -10.46 -4.36
N ILE A 50 -3.18 -9.55 -4.92
CA ILE A 50 -2.83 -8.25 -4.34
C ILE A 50 -3.51 -7.16 -5.18
N VAL A 51 -4.41 -6.38 -4.59
CA VAL A 51 -5.13 -5.29 -5.26
C VAL A 51 -4.72 -3.96 -4.66
N VAL A 52 -4.24 -3.05 -5.50
CA VAL A 52 -3.88 -1.68 -5.12
C VAL A 52 -4.86 -0.71 -5.79
N GLY A 53 -5.74 -0.12 -4.97
CA GLY A 53 -6.80 0.78 -5.42
C GLY A 53 -6.30 2.11 -5.96
N GLN A 54 -7.16 2.77 -6.73
CA GLN A 54 -6.85 3.99 -7.48
C GLN A 54 -6.13 5.05 -6.64
N GLY A 55 -5.06 5.62 -7.20
CA GLY A 55 -4.33 6.73 -6.61
C GLY A 55 -3.50 6.39 -5.37
N SER A 56 -3.42 5.11 -5.00
CA SER A 56 -2.62 4.66 -3.85
C SER A 56 -1.13 4.52 -4.19
N ASN A 57 -0.27 4.75 -3.19
CA ASN A 57 1.18 4.67 -3.35
C ASN A 57 1.80 3.62 -2.43
N ILE A 58 2.72 2.83 -3.00
CA ILE A 58 3.52 1.80 -2.33
C ILE A 58 4.97 2.26 -2.32
N GLN A 59 5.41 2.82 -1.20
CA GLN A 59 6.71 3.49 -1.10
C GLN A 59 7.90 2.52 -1.08
N GLU A 60 9.09 3.07 -0.97
CA GLU A 60 10.34 2.36 -1.13
C GLU A 60 10.48 1.17 -0.17
N ASN A 61 11.01 0.06 -0.69
CA ASN A 61 11.30 -1.16 0.08
C ASN A 61 10.09 -1.77 0.81
N CYS A 62 8.86 -1.43 0.42
CA CYS A 62 7.69 -2.13 0.94
C CYS A 62 7.66 -3.59 0.47
N VAL A 63 7.16 -4.48 1.33
CA VAL A 63 6.97 -5.90 1.00
C VAL A 63 5.50 -6.25 1.15
N LEU A 64 4.89 -6.66 0.04
CA LEU A 64 3.48 -7.04 -0.07
C LEU A 64 3.39 -8.51 -0.47
N HIS A 65 2.74 -9.32 0.36
CA HIS A 65 2.59 -10.76 0.17
C HIS A 65 1.28 -11.26 0.81
N THR A 66 0.95 -12.52 0.59
CA THR A 66 -0.32 -13.13 0.99
C THR A 66 -0.10 -14.59 1.37
N ASP A 67 -0.93 -15.12 2.26
CA ASP A 67 -1.10 -16.57 2.44
C ASP A 67 -2.43 -17.02 1.83
N MET A 68 -2.58 -18.32 1.58
CA MET A 68 -3.82 -18.91 1.06
C MET A 68 -5.01 -18.55 1.97
N GLY A 69 -6.09 -18.02 1.38
CA GLY A 69 -7.26 -17.54 2.10
C GLY A 69 -7.16 -16.10 2.63
N PHE A 70 -6.01 -15.44 2.47
CA PHE A 70 -5.78 -14.06 2.92
C PHE A 70 -5.29 -13.19 1.75
N PRO A 71 -6.21 -12.74 0.87
CA PRO A 71 -5.86 -11.76 -0.15
C PRO A 71 -5.44 -10.43 0.49
N LEU A 72 -4.67 -9.64 -0.25
CA LEU A 72 -4.25 -8.30 0.17
C LEU A 72 -4.99 -7.25 -0.65
N THR A 73 -5.77 -6.40 0.00
CA THR A 73 -6.50 -5.31 -0.66
C THR A 73 -6.15 -3.98 -0.01
N ILE A 74 -5.73 -3.03 -0.84
CA ILE A 74 -5.49 -1.64 -0.46
C ILE A 74 -6.53 -0.78 -1.18
N GLY A 75 -7.27 0.02 -0.42
CA GLY A 75 -8.29 0.94 -0.93
C GLY A 75 -7.72 2.08 -1.77
N ARG A 76 -8.58 3.03 -2.10
CA ARG A 76 -8.27 4.20 -2.92
C ARG A 76 -7.56 5.27 -2.11
N GLY A 77 -6.61 5.95 -2.73
CA GLY A 77 -5.93 7.10 -2.12
C GLY A 77 -5.17 6.75 -0.84
N CYS A 78 -4.69 5.52 -0.70
CA CYS A 78 -3.90 5.09 0.44
C CYS A 78 -2.42 5.45 0.27
N THR A 79 -1.74 5.64 1.40
CA THR A 79 -0.28 5.84 1.46
C THR A 79 0.36 4.71 2.24
N ILE A 80 1.13 3.86 1.57
CA ILE A 80 1.87 2.77 2.22
C ILE A 80 3.33 3.21 2.36
N GLY A 81 3.65 3.66 3.57
CA GLY A 81 4.90 4.30 3.94
C GLY A 81 6.14 3.43 3.74
N HIS A 82 7.29 4.07 3.53
CA HIS A 82 8.57 3.38 3.26
C HIS A 82 8.81 2.19 4.19
N LYS A 83 9.26 1.05 3.64
CA LYS A 83 9.57 -0.18 4.37
C LYS A 83 8.39 -0.80 5.13
N ALA A 84 7.15 -0.41 4.85
CA ALA A 84 6.00 -1.10 5.43
C ALA A 84 5.90 -2.55 4.90
N MET A 85 5.42 -3.45 5.74
CA MET A 85 5.16 -4.84 5.40
C MET A 85 3.67 -5.12 5.50
N LEU A 86 3.05 -5.53 4.40
CA LEU A 86 1.64 -5.89 4.36
C LEU A 86 1.51 -7.36 3.98
N HIS A 87 0.80 -8.11 4.81
CA HIS A 87 0.61 -9.53 4.63
C HIS A 87 -0.87 -9.88 4.74
N GLY A 88 -1.50 -10.25 3.62
CA GLY A 88 -2.87 -10.78 3.57
C GLY A 88 -3.92 -9.99 4.35
N CYS A 89 -3.89 -8.65 4.25
CA CYS A 89 -4.73 -7.75 5.03
C CYS A 89 -5.64 -6.88 4.14
N THR A 90 -6.60 -6.18 4.74
CA THR A 90 -7.44 -5.20 4.05
C THR A 90 -7.21 -3.81 4.63
N ILE A 91 -7.00 -2.82 3.76
CA ILE A 91 -6.83 -1.41 4.12
C ILE A 91 -7.91 -0.59 3.43
N GLY A 92 -8.74 0.10 4.21
CA GLY A 92 -9.79 0.98 3.72
C GLY A 92 -9.23 2.26 3.10
N ASP A 93 -10.10 2.94 2.34
CA ASP A 93 -9.77 4.13 1.56
C ASP A 93 -9.14 5.25 2.41
N ASN A 94 -8.31 6.07 1.77
CA ASN A 94 -7.67 7.24 2.35
C ASN A 94 -6.86 6.96 3.63
N SER A 95 -6.41 5.72 3.82
CA SER A 95 -5.60 5.33 4.98
C SER A 95 -4.11 5.43 4.72
N LEU A 96 -3.36 5.76 5.77
CA LEU A 96 -1.90 5.80 5.75
C LEU A 96 -1.33 4.72 6.66
N VAL A 97 -0.46 3.89 6.09
CA VAL A 97 0.40 2.98 6.83
C VAL A 97 1.76 3.64 7.01
N GLY A 98 2.14 3.94 8.25
CA GLY A 98 3.38 4.60 8.56
C GLY A 98 4.60 3.78 8.14
N MET A 99 5.72 4.46 7.91
CA MET A 99 6.97 3.82 7.52
C MET A 99 7.38 2.71 8.51
N GLY A 100 7.84 1.59 7.98
CA GLY A 100 8.28 0.43 8.77
C GLY A 100 7.19 -0.26 9.59
N ALA A 101 5.91 0.09 9.42
CA ALA A 101 4.81 -0.61 10.07
C ALA A 101 4.55 -1.98 9.42
N THR A 102 4.06 -2.92 10.21
CA THR A 102 3.72 -4.28 9.77
C THR A 102 2.24 -4.56 10.03
N VAL A 103 1.53 -5.04 9.00
CA VAL A 103 0.12 -5.44 9.07
C VAL A 103 0.00 -6.90 8.66
N LEU A 104 -0.47 -7.74 9.58
CA LEU A 104 -0.51 -9.20 9.42
C LEU A 104 -1.86 -9.71 8.86
N ASN A 105 -1.88 -11.02 8.55
CA ASN A 105 -3.00 -11.70 7.91
C ASN A 105 -4.34 -11.44 8.59
N GLY A 106 -5.37 -11.20 7.78
CA GLY A 106 -6.74 -11.02 8.22
C GLY A 106 -7.00 -9.72 8.99
N ALA A 107 -5.98 -8.87 9.20
CA ALA A 107 -6.22 -7.55 9.77
C ALA A 107 -7.05 -6.69 8.80
N LYS A 108 -7.98 -5.91 9.36
CA LYS A 108 -8.85 -5.00 8.64
C LYS A 108 -8.67 -3.60 9.18
N ILE A 109 -8.07 -2.73 8.38
CA ILE A 109 -7.95 -1.32 8.66
C ILE A 109 -9.11 -0.60 7.98
N GLY A 110 -9.87 0.19 8.74
CA GLY A 110 -10.96 1.00 8.22
C GLY A 110 -10.50 2.13 7.28
N CYS A 111 -11.44 2.95 6.84
CA CYS A 111 -11.15 4.15 6.07
C CYS A 111 -10.54 5.25 6.94
N ASP A 112 -9.84 6.20 6.33
CA ASP A 112 -9.33 7.40 7.01
C ASP A 112 -8.44 7.08 8.23
N CYS A 113 -7.71 5.97 8.21
CA CYS A 113 -6.87 5.56 9.34
C CYS A 113 -5.43 6.05 9.19
N LEU A 114 -4.78 6.33 10.33
CA LEU A 114 -3.35 6.59 10.41
C LEU A 114 -2.69 5.54 11.29
N ILE A 115 -2.00 4.59 10.67
CA ILE A 115 -1.14 3.63 11.35
C ILE A 115 0.23 4.27 11.54
N GLY A 116 0.68 4.41 12.78
CA GLY A 116 1.94 5.04 13.12
C GLY A 116 3.15 4.26 12.60
N ALA A 117 4.26 4.98 12.42
CA ALA A 117 5.54 4.38 12.03
C ALA A 117 5.95 3.26 13.00
N GLY A 118 6.44 2.15 12.46
CA GLY A 118 6.87 0.98 13.24
C GLY A 118 5.76 0.25 14.01
N ALA A 119 4.49 0.56 13.77
CA ALA A 119 3.40 -0.14 14.44
C ALA A 119 3.27 -1.60 13.96
N LEU A 120 2.86 -2.50 14.86
CA LEU A 120 2.56 -3.90 14.52
C LEU A 120 1.07 -4.18 14.70
N VAL A 121 0.33 -4.21 13.60
CA VAL A 121 -1.07 -4.62 13.56
C VAL A 121 -1.12 -6.15 13.45
N THR A 122 -1.54 -6.79 14.53
CA THR A 122 -1.55 -8.26 14.66
C THR A 122 -2.63 -8.92 13.80
N GLU A 123 -2.51 -10.24 13.62
CA GLU A 123 -3.48 -11.02 12.84
C GLU A 123 -4.92 -10.82 13.30
N GLY A 124 -5.84 -10.75 12.34
CA GLY A 124 -7.28 -10.60 12.59
C GLY A 124 -7.71 -9.30 13.28
N LYS A 125 -6.79 -8.36 13.52
CA LYS A 125 -7.09 -7.10 14.21
C LYS A 125 -8.01 -6.24 13.34
N GLU A 126 -9.12 -5.79 13.90
CA GLU A 126 -10.00 -4.81 13.26
C GLU A 126 -9.75 -3.42 13.85
N ILE A 127 -9.50 -2.44 12.98
CA ILE A 127 -9.27 -1.04 13.31
C ILE A 127 -10.43 -0.22 12.74
N PRO A 128 -11.20 0.51 13.57
CA PRO A 128 -12.31 1.34 13.11
C PRO A 128 -11.85 2.51 12.22
N ASP A 129 -12.76 3.00 11.38
CA ASP A 129 -12.53 4.19 10.55
C ASP A 129 -12.07 5.40 11.37
N GLY A 130 -11.25 6.26 10.76
CA GLY A 130 -10.80 7.49 11.38
C GLY A 130 -9.85 7.28 12.56
N SER A 131 -9.20 6.11 12.69
CA SER A 131 -8.37 5.79 13.87
C SER A 131 -6.92 6.21 13.72
N LEU A 132 -6.34 6.82 14.76
CA LEU A 132 -4.89 6.85 15.00
C LEU A 132 -4.48 5.61 15.76
N VAL A 133 -3.56 4.82 15.20
CA VAL A 133 -3.08 3.56 15.78
C VAL A 133 -1.57 3.58 15.92
N ILE A 134 -1.03 3.26 17.10
CA ILE A 134 0.43 3.23 17.32
C ILE A 134 0.87 2.02 18.15
N GLY A 135 2.17 1.73 18.10
CA GLY A 135 2.83 0.76 18.98
C GLY A 135 2.92 -0.66 18.41
N ALA A 136 3.64 -1.52 19.13
CA ALA A 136 3.81 -2.94 18.82
C ALA A 136 3.66 -3.77 20.11
N PRO A 137 2.52 -4.45 20.34
CA PRO A 137 1.35 -4.52 19.46
C PRO A 137 0.58 -3.20 19.38
N ALA A 138 -0.01 -2.93 18.21
CA ALA A 138 -0.67 -1.67 17.89
C ALA A 138 -2.01 -1.50 18.63
N LYS A 139 -2.28 -0.27 19.09
CA LYS A 139 -3.51 0.12 19.78
C LYS A 139 -4.09 1.39 19.17
N VAL A 140 -5.42 1.45 19.10
CA VAL A 140 -6.15 2.68 18.77
C VAL A 140 -5.96 3.66 19.94
N VAL A 141 -5.48 4.86 19.64
CA VAL A 141 -5.18 5.90 20.65
C VAL A 141 -6.30 6.94 20.70
N ARG A 142 -6.78 7.37 19.53
CA ARG A 142 -7.82 8.37 19.37
C ARG A 142 -8.37 8.35 17.95
N SER A 143 -9.48 9.04 17.74
CA SER A 143 -9.94 9.39 16.39
C SER A 143 -9.11 10.54 15.80
N LEU A 144 -9.02 10.58 14.48
CA LEU A 144 -8.50 11.69 13.70
C LEU A 144 -9.54 12.81 13.63
N ASP A 145 -9.05 14.05 13.56
CA ASP A 145 -9.87 15.21 13.22
C ASP A 145 -9.89 15.41 11.69
N ALA A 146 -10.74 16.33 11.23
CA ALA A 146 -10.90 16.60 9.80
C ALA A 146 -9.61 17.10 9.12
N GLU A 147 -8.75 17.82 9.86
CA GLU A 147 -7.47 18.29 9.35
C GLU A 147 -6.51 17.12 9.10
N ALA A 148 -6.42 16.18 10.05
CA ALA A 148 -5.62 14.97 9.89
C ALA A 148 -6.12 14.11 8.72
N VAL A 149 -7.44 13.94 8.57
CA VAL A 149 -8.04 13.17 7.46
C VAL A 149 -7.73 13.82 6.10
N GLU A 150 -7.84 15.15 5.97
CA GLU A 150 -7.44 15.84 4.75
C GLU A 150 -5.93 15.73 4.51
N GLY A 151 -5.12 15.70 5.56
CA GLY A 151 -3.69 15.41 5.48
C GLY A 151 -3.38 14.06 4.82
N LEU A 152 -4.16 13.02 5.11
CA LEU A 152 -4.04 11.70 4.45
C LEU A 152 -4.33 11.82 2.95
N ARG A 153 -5.39 12.55 2.61
CA ARG A 153 -5.82 12.77 1.22
C ARG A 153 -4.75 13.51 0.42
N GLN A 154 -4.19 14.57 1.00
CA GLN A 154 -3.11 15.33 0.40
C GLN A 154 -1.84 14.49 0.21
N SER A 155 -1.53 13.59 1.15
CA SER A 155 -0.41 12.65 0.99
C SER A 155 -0.55 11.83 -0.31
N ALA A 156 -1.71 11.21 -0.54
CA ALA A 156 -1.94 10.43 -1.75
C ALA A 156 -1.91 11.28 -3.03
N LEU A 157 -2.55 12.45 -3.03
CA LEU A 157 -2.55 13.37 -4.18
C LEU A 157 -1.13 13.84 -4.54
N HIS A 158 -0.31 14.18 -3.55
CA HIS A 158 1.08 14.54 -3.77
C HIS A 158 1.87 13.41 -4.41
N TYR A 159 1.65 12.16 -4.00
CA TYR A 159 2.30 11.00 -4.59
C TYR A 159 1.86 10.72 -6.02
N GLN A 160 0.59 10.95 -6.36
CA GLN A 160 0.11 10.88 -7.75
C GLN A 160 0.80 11.93 -8.63
N GLU A 161 0.90 13.17 -8.16
CA GLU A 161 1.62 14.22 -8.90
C GLU A 161 3.11 13.90 -9.04
N ASN A 162 3.71 13.39 -7.98
CA ASN A 162 5.10 12.98 -8.00
C ASN A 162 5.32 11.81 -8.98
N ALA A 163 4.42 10.84 -9.05
CA ALA A 163 4.47 9.75 -10.03
C ALA A 163 4.42 10.27 -11.47
N ARG A 164 3.57 11.27 -11.77
CA ARG A 164 3.55 11.95 -13.09
C ARG A 164 4.88 12.66 -13.38
N ARG A 165 5.44 13.35 -12.38
CA ARG A 165 6.76 14.00 -12.49
C ARG A 165 7.86 12.97 -12.81
N PHE A 166 7.90 11.85 -12.09
CA PHE A 166 8.90 10.80 -12.31
C PHE A 166 8.72 10.10 -13.65
N ARG A 167 7.48 9.80 -14.07
CA ARG A 167 7.19 9.25 -15.40
C ARG A 167 7.75 10.13 -16.52
N LYS A 168 7.64 11.45 -16.38
CA LYS A 168 8.12 12.41 -17.38
C LYS A 168 9.62 12.67 -17.30
N GLY A 169 10.17 12.73 -16.08
CA GLY A 169 11.50 13.29 -15.83
C GLY A 169 12.61 12.30 -15.50
N LEU A 170 12.30 11.06 -15.12
CA LEU A 170 13.32 10.08 -14.71
C LEU A 170 14.09 9.57 -15.93
N THR A 171 15.41 9.79 -15.95
CA THR A 171 16.33 9.30 -16.98
C THR A 171 17.48 8.54 -16.32
N ALA A 172 17.81 7.35 -16.82
CA ALA A 172 19.02 6.63 -16.41
C ALA A 172 20.25 7.32 -17.01
N LEU A 173 21.32 7.47 -16.22
CA LEU A 173 22.59 8.05 -16.65
C LEU A 173 23.55 6.99 -17.18
#